data_AF-A0A1R3VCV1-F1
#
_entry.id   AF-A0A1R3VCV1-F1
#
_cell.length_a   1.000
_cell.length_b   1.000
_cell.length_c   1.000
_cell.angle_alpha   90.00
_cell.angle_beta   90.00
_cell.angle_gamma   90.00
#
_symmetry.space_group_name_H-M   'P 1'
#
loop_
_entity.id
_entity.type
_entity.pdbx_description
1 polymer ?
#
loop_
_entity_poly.entity_id
_entity_poly.type
_entity_poly.pdbx_seq_one_letter_code
_entity_poly.pdbx_strand_id
1 'polypeptide(L)'
;MTRSLLAGACALAWILMPVAGAHAQTDMVLVPADDASDGAADLGASSNAALAEDDSQAPVPFENGQLTITQQEDYGEKVLAYDGKQLARNYDVFFDKIVEVGGVTVALVDVGDGGNQCGPAKVIVWKPEGGTIQSTTVEQDECGAPPAALSDSAIYFVPNLLPGESKPALQWSPTGGLSTLGNLTYMPEPGTGWKDVDPTQYDSIVDAFHNEAISRQAATLLGKEMPDMATSLLVGGGTEKTTSGVFYASGCMPHDCGGDDGFMAIDPANHKLYFARRGDKPEPDAWPAVNTWPAEVREAMDKALGSPN
;
A
#
# COMPACT_ATOMS: atom_id res chain seq x y z
N MET A 1 57.56 40.56 -7.16
CA MET A 1 57.40 39.13 -6.80
C MET A 1 57.16 39.05 -5.29
N THR A 2 56.52 37.96 -4.84
CA THR A 2 55.98 37.67 -3.49
C THR A 2 54.67 38.37 -3.11
N ARG A 3 53.55 37.64 -3.28
CA ARG A 3 52.32 37.81 -2.49
C ARG A 3 52.12 36.56 -1.65
N SER A 4 51.97 36.79 -0.35
CA SER A 4 51.71 35.79 0.68
C SER A 4 50.21 35.55 0.87
N LEU A 5 49.89 34.34 1.33
CA LEU A 5 48.59 33.78 1.61
C LEU A 5 47.84 34.52 2.74
N LEU A 6 46.52 34.61 2.62
CA LEU A 6 45.61 34.81 3.74
C LEU A 6 44.36 33.95 3.52
N ALA A 7 44.28 32.87 4.30
CA ALA A 7 43.06 32.15 4.60
C ALA A 7 42.37 32.84 5.78
N GLY A 8 41.05 32.98 5.73
CA GLY A 8 40.24 33.52 6.82
C GLY A 8 38.81 33.03 6.68
N ALA A 9 38.39 32.20 7.65
CA ALA A 9 37.14 31.47 7.71
C ALA A 9 35.91 32.38 7.93
N CYS A 10 34.79 32.05 7.29
CA CYS A 10 33.46 32.55 7.66
C CYS A 10 32.65 31.39 8.28
N ALA A 11 32.39 31.50 9.57
CA ALA A 11 31.43 30.69 10.29
C ALA A 11 30.01 31.20 9.99
N LEU A 12 29.11 30.32 9.57
CA LEU A 12 27.68 30.57 9.47
C LEU A 12 26.97 29.68 10.48
N ALA A 13 26.52 30.29 11.57
CA ALA A 13 25.66 29.68 12.57
C ALA A 13 24.24 29.54 11.99
N TRP A 14 23.76 28.30 11.88
CA TRP A 14 22.37 28.01 11.55
C TRP A 14 21.56 27.90 12.84
N ILE A 15 20.52 28.72 12.95
CA ILE A 15 19.55 28.71 14.04
C ILE A 15 18.55 27.59 13.74
N LEU A 16 18.55 26.54 14.55
CA LEU A 16 17.54 25.48 14.56
C LEU A 16 16.30 25.98 15.32
N MET A 17 15.17 26.08 14.64
CA MET A 17 13.85 26.11 15.27
C MET A 17 13.22 24.71 15.20
N PRO A 18 12.55 24.24 16.28
CA PRO A 18 11.85 22.95 16.25
C PRO A 18 10.54 23.09 15.47
N VAL A 19 10.41 22.32 14.39
CA VAL A 19 9.11 22.09 13.73
C VAL A 19 8.36 21.07 14.58
N ALA A 20 7.30 21.51 15.23
CA ALA A 20 6.34 20.64 15.88
C ALA A 20 5.67 19.75 14.82
N GLY A 21 5.97 18.45 14.84
CA GLY A 21 5.25 17.46 14.07
C GLY A 21 3.81 17.37 14.55
N ALA A 22 2.88 17.51 13.60
CA ALA A 22 1.48 17.20 13.83
C ALA A 22 1.36 15.68 14.01
N HIS A 23 1.22 15.24 15.26
CA HIS A 23 0.72 13.91 15.57
C HIS A 23 -0.78 13.88 15.27
N ALA A 24 -1.18 13.15 14.23
CA ALA A 24 -2.55 12.69 14.11
C ALA A 24 -2.79 11.63 15.20
N GLN A 25 -3.34 12.06 16.35
CA GLN A 25 -3.88 11.14 17.34
C GLN A 25 -5.24 10.64 16.82
N THR A 26 -5.31 9.35 16.50
CA THR A 26 -6.56 8.61 16.46
C THR A 26 -7.02 8.39 17.90
N ASP A 27 -8.08 9.10 18.28
CA ASP A 27 -8.80 8.87 19.54
C ASP A 27 -9.45 7.48 19.47
N MET A 28 -8.87 6.53 20.19
CA MET A 28 -9.56 5.29 20.52
C MET A 28 -10.66 5.60 21.53
N VAL A 29 -11.91 5.57 21.08
CA VAL A 29 -13.08 5.52 21.96
C VAL A 29 -13.01 4.20 22.74
N LEU A 30 -12.58 4.30 23.99
CA LEU A 30 -12.64 3.22 24.97
C LEU A 30 -14.11 2.94 25.30
N VAL A 31 -14.62 1.82 24.80
CA VAL A 31 -15.87 1.21 25.28
C VAL A 31 -15.60 0.65 26.69
N PRO A 32 -16.29 1.12 27.74
CA PRO A 32 -16.17 0.52 29.07
C PRO A 32 -16.82 -0.87 29.07
N ALA A 33 -16.13 -1.84 29.67
CA ALA A 33 -16.66 -3.18 29.91
C ALA A 33 -17.87 -3.14 30.86
N ASP A 34 -18.90 -3.91 30.53
CA ASP A 34 -20.09 -4.15 31.35
C ASP A 34 -19.72 -4.83 32.67
N ASP A 35 -19.98 -4.14 33.79
CA ASP A 35 -20.15 -4.75 35.11
C ASP A 35 -21.64 -4.68 35.48
N ALA A 36 -22.27 -5.84 35.61
CA ALA A 36 -23.67 -5.99 36.00
C ALA A 36 -23.79 -6.44 37.47
N SER A 37 -24.33 -5.57 38.34
CA SER A 37 -25.18 -5.98 39.46
C SER A 37 -25.97 -4.79 40.02
N ASP A 38 -27.29 -4.99 40.03
CA ASP A 38 -28.31 -4.46 40.93
C ASP A 38 -28.80 -3.00 40.81
N GLY A 39 -30.10 -2.85 40.52
CA GLY A 39 -30.92 -1.79 41.13
C GLY A 39 -31.96 -1.14 40.22
N ALA A 40 -33.24 -1.48 40.44
CA ALA A 40 -34.42 -1.01 39.74
C ALA A 40 -34.71 0.52 39.79
N ALA A 41 -35.26 1.08 38.71
CA ALA A 41 -36.65 1.56 38.61
C ALA A 41 -36.85 2.61 37.49
N ASP A 42 -37.74 2.25 36.54
CA ASP A 42 -38.78 3.02 35.84
C ASP A 42 -38.68 4.57 35.74
N LEU A 43 -38.71 5.11 34.51
CA LEU A 43 -39.82 5.93 33.96
C LEU A 43 -39.40 6.71 32.69
N GLY A 44 -40.11 6.45 31.59
CA GLY A 44 -40.59 7.52 30.71
C GLY A 44 -39.81 7.85 29.43
N ALA A 45 -40.41 7.45 28.30
CA ALA A 45 -40.45 8.19 27.03
C ALA A 45 -39.11 8.51 26.33
N SER A 46 -38.81 7.74 25.29
CA SER A 46 -39.11 8.14 23.92
C SER A 46 -38.61 7.03 23.00
N SER A 47 -39.50 6.54 22.15
CA SER A 47 -39.18 5.68 21.03
C SER A 47 -38.23 6.41 20.08
N ASN A 48 -36.93 6.33 20.34
CA ASN A 48 -35.91 6.52 19.31
C ASN A 48 -35.75 5.16 18.65
N ALA A 49 -36.59 4.91 17.65
CA ALA A 49 -36.18 4.06 16.56
C ALA A 49 -34.82 4.60 16.10
N ALA A 50 -33.75 3.87 16.41
CA ALA A 50 -32.45 4.12 15.82
C ALA A 50 -32.67 4.01 14.32
N LEU A 51 -32.68 5.17 13.66
CA LEU A 51 -32.49 5.26 12.23
C LEU A 51 -31.18 4.51 11.97
N ALA A 52 -31.27 3.42 11.21
CA ALA A 52 -30.11 2.94 10.50
C ALA A 52 -29.63 4.14 9.67
N GLU A 53 -28.54 4.76 10.10
CA GLU A 53 -27.84 5.75 9.29
C GLU A 53 -27.30 4.96 8.08
N ASP A 54 -28.09 5.01 7.01
CA ASP A 54 -27.65 4.77 5.66
C ASP A 54 -26.31 5.50 5.49
N ASP A 55 -25.25 4.75 5.21
CA ASP A 55 -23.86 5.21 5.10
C ASP A 55 -23.66 6.03 3.80
N SER A 56 -24.67 6.85 3.46
CA SER A 56 -24.78 7.58 2.22
C SER A 56 -24.13 8.94 2.36
N GLN A 57 -23.00 9.09 1.67
CA GLN A 57 -22.35 10.37 1.50
C GLN A 57 -23.30 11.35 0.80
N ALA A 58 -23.42 12.58 1.33
CA ALA A 58 -24.22 13.62 0.70
C ALA A 58 -23.76 13.90 -0.75
N PRO A 59 -24.69 14.25 -1.67
CA PRO A 59 -24.34 14.62 -3.03
C PRO A 59 -23.28 15.73 -3.07
N VAL A 60 -22.28 15.57 -3.93
CA VAL A 60 -21.17 16.52 -4.11
C VAL A 60 -21.45 17.38 -5.35
N PRO A 61 -21.64 18.71 -5.21
CA PRO A 61 -21.81 19.60 -6.37
C PRO A 61 -20.58 19.56 -7.29
N PHE A 62 -20.81 19.38 -8.59
CA PHE A 62 -19.74 19.32 -9.60
C PHE A 62 -20.25 19.80 -10.97
N GLU A 63 -19.56 20.73 -11.63
CA GLU A 63 -19.82 21.11 -13.05
C GLU A 63 -21.29 21.41 -13.45
N ASN A 64 -22.02 22.10 -12.56
CA ASN A 64 -23.46 22.44 -12.64
C ASN A 64 -24.44 21.27 -12.43
N GLY A 65 -23.94 20.13 -11.98
CA GLY A 65 -24.73 18.99 -11.51
C GLY A 65 -24.20 18.47 -10.17
N GLN A 66 -24.37 17.18 -9.92
CA GLN A 66 -23.93 16.54 -8.69
C GLN A 66 -23.38 15.13 -8.91
N LEU A 67 -22.32 14.80 -8.19
CA LEU A 67 -21.85 13.44 -7.99
C LEU A 67 -22.59 12.82 -6.80
N THR A 68 -23.04 11.59 -6.95
CA THR A 68 -23.73 10.83 -5.91
C THR A 68 -23.10 9.46 -5.76
N ILE A 69 -22.98 9.00 -4.52
CA ILE A 69 -22.59 7.63 -4.18
C ILE A 69 -23.79 6.99 -3.49
N THR A 70 -24.30 5.91 -4.06
CA THR A 70 -25.49 5.23 -3.52
C THR A 70 -25.26 3.73 -3.42
N GLN A 71 -25.78 3.12 -2.37
CA GLN A 71 -25.81 1.68 -2.17
C GLN A 71 -27.28 1.24 -2.13
N GLN A 72 -27.67 0.24 -2.93
CA GLN A 72 -29.08 -0.21 -2.97
C GLN A 72 -29.39 -1.29 -1.93
N GLU A 73 -28.38 -2.07 -1.54
CA GLU A 73 -28.47 -3.18 -0.62
C GLU A 73 -27.44 -2.98 0.50
N ASP A 74 -27.77 -3.30 1.75
CA ASP A 74 -26.91 -3.03 2.93
C ASP A 74 -25.45 -3.54 2.80
N TYR A 75 -25.23 -4.61 2.03
CA TYR A 75 -23.91 -5.18 1.74
C TYR A 75 -23.62 -5.28 0.24
N GLY A 76 -24.33 -4.49 -0.57
CA GLY A 76 -24.20 -4.48 -2.03
C GLY A 76 -23.15 -3.49 -2.52
N GLU A 77 -22.95 -3.49 -3.83
CA GLU A 77 -22.04 -2.54 -4.48
C GLU A 77 -22.55 -1.09 -4.35
N LYS A 78 -21.60 -0.17 -4.15
CA LYS A 78 -21.82 1.27 -4.22
C LYS A 78 -21.66 1.75 -5.67
N VAL A 79 -22.50 2.68 -6.08
CA VAL A 79 -22.52 3.25 -7.44
C VAL A 79 -22.17 4.72 -7.39
N LEU A 80 -21.10 5.11 -8.08
CA LEU A 80 -20.79 6.50 -8.40
C LEU A 80 -21.61 6.93 -9.62
N ALA A 81 -22.37 8.02 -9.52
CA ALA A 81 -23.10 8.60 -10.64
C ALA A 81 -22.96 10.12 -10.70
N TYR A 82 -23.11 10.68 -11.90
CA TYR A 82 -23.28 12.11 -12.14
C TYR A 82 -24.67 12.36 -12.71
N ASP A 83 -25.51 13.13 -12.01
CA ASP A 83 -26.90 13.40 -12.38
C ASP A 83 -27.69 12.12 -12.78
N GLY A 84 -27.46 11.02 -12.04
CA GLY A 84 -28.08 9.72 -12.28
C GLY A 84 -27.42 8.84 -13.37
N LYS A 85 -26.43 9.36 -14.11
CA LYS A 85 -25.61 8.55 -15.03
C LYS A 85 -24.48 7.88 -14.25
N GLN A 86 -24.51 6.55 -14.17
CA GLN A 86 -23.43 5.77 -13.57
C GLN A 86 -22.08 6.05 -14.26
N LEU A 87 -21.05 6.28 -13.44
CA LEU A 87 -19.66 6.48 -13.85
C LEU A 87 -18.75 5.32 -13.43
N ALA A 88 -18.97 4.77 -12.23
CA ALA A 88 -18.20 3.66 -11.68
C ALA A 88 -19.04 2.90 -10.65
N ARG A 89 -18.60 1.70 -10.29
CA ARG A 89 -19.25 0.83 -9.31
C ARG A 89 -18.24 -0.14 -8.72
N ASN A 90 -18.24 -0.29 -7.41
CA ASN A 90 -17.56 -1.37 -6.71
C ASN A 90 -18.11 -1.48 -5.26
N TYR A 91 -17.62 -2.43 -4.47
CA TYR A 91 -17.97 -2.61 -3.07
C TYR A 91 -17.72 -1.34 -2.25
N ASP A 92 -16.54 -0.74 -2.40
CA ASP A 92 -16.18 0.54 -1.80
C ASP A 92 -16.02 1.65 -2.83
N VAL A 93 -16.66 2.78 -2.55
CA VAL A 93 -16.63 4.00 -3.36
C VAL A 93 -16.60 5.19 -2.40
N PHE A 94 -15.55 6.00 -2.47
CA PHE A 94 -15.36 7.16 -1.60
C PHE A 94 -14.93 8.39 -2.41
N PHE A 95 -15.57 9.53 -2.18
CA PHE A 95 -15.10 10.78 -2.76
C PHE A 95 -13.81 11.23 -2.06
N ASP A 96 -12.75 11.50 -2.83
CA ASP A 96 -11.48 12.03 -2.32
C ASP A 96 -11.57 13.57 -2.26
N LYS A 97 -11.63 14.21 -3.43
CA LYS A 97 -11.58 15.68 -3.55
C LYS A 97 -11.93 16.19 -4.94
N ILE A 98 -12.15 17.51 -5.01
CA ILE A 98 -12.17 18.27 -6.26
C ILE A 98 -10.91 19.14 -6.35
N VAL A 99 -10.30 19.18 -7.52
CA VAL A 99 -9.07 19.91 -7.83
C VAL A 99 -9.19 20.61 -9.18
N GLU A 100 -8.35 21.60 -9.44
CA GLU A 100 -8.20 22.20 -10.77
C GLU A 100 -6.92 21.70 -11.43
N VAL A 101 -7.01 21.26 -12.67
CA VAL A 101 -5.88 20.76 -13.47
C VAL A 101 -6.01 21.33 -14.88
N GLY A 102 -5.02 22.09 -15.33
CA GLY A 102 -5.03 22.73 -16.65
C GLY A 102 -6.21 23.67 -16.85
N GLY A 103 -6.71 24.30 -15.78
CA GLY A 103 -7.91 25.15 -15.79
C GLY A 103 -9.24 24.37 -15.89
N VAL A 104 -9.22 23.05 -15.72
CA VAL A 104 -10.41 22.19 -15.72
C VAL A 104 -10.66 21.67 -14.31
N THR A 105 -11.91 21.79 -13.84
CA THR A 105 -12.35 21.18 -12.58
C THR A 105 -12.39 19.65 -12.72
N VAL A 106 -11.78 18.95 -11.77
CA VAL A 106 -11.65 17.50 -11.77
C VAL A 106 -12.05 16.96 -10.40
N ALA A 107 -12.95 15.99 -10.36
CA ALA A 107 -13.25 15.22 -9.16
C ALA A 107 -12.46 13.91 -9.17
N LEU A 108 -11.93 13.56 -8.02
CA LEU A 108 -11.22 12.32 -7.75
C LEU A 108 -12.05 11.47 -6.79
N VAL A 109 -12.24 10.21 -7.15
CA VAL A 109 -13.03 9.24 -6.39
C VAL A 109 -12.26 7.93 -6.30
N ASP A 110 -12.18 7.36 -5.11
CA ASP A 110 -11.61 6.04 -4.86
C ASP A 110 -12.68 4.97 -5.06
N VAL A 111 -12.36 3.92 -5.82
CA VAL A 111 -13.26 2.82 -6.17
C VAL A 111 -12.51 1.49 -6.07
N GLY A 112 -12.96 0.56 -5.23
CA GLY A 112 -12.27 -0.71 -5.03
C GLY A 112 -13.12 -1.78 -4.36
N ASP A 113 -12.58 -2.99 -4.27
CA ASP A 113 -13.26 -4.17 -3.71
C ASP A 113 -13.39 -4.12 -2.18
N GLY A 114 -12.74 -3.13 -1.55
CA GLY A 114 -12.66 -2.98 -0.10
C GLY A 114 -11.64 -3.93 0.54
N GLY A 115 -11.61 -3.94 1.86
CA GLY A 115 -10.63 -4.69 2.65
C GLY A 115 -9.31 -3.96 2.86
N ASN A 116 -8.34 -4.64 3.46
CA ASN A 116 -7.04 -4.07 3.86
C ASN A 116 -5.86 -4.56 3.03
N GLN A 117 -6.11 -5.40 2.03
CA GLN A 117 -5.06 -6.06 1.24
C GLN A 117 -4.61 -5.22 0.05
N CYS A 118 -5.54 -4.47 -0.54
CA CYS A 118 -5.29 -3.66 -1.72
C CYS A 118 -5.94 -2.29 -1.62
N GLY A 119 -5.28 -1.31 -2.24
CA GLY A 119 -5.80 0.04 -2.34
C GLY A 119 -6.93 0.12 -3.38
N PRO A 120 -7.80 1.12 -3.30
CA PRO A 120 -8.78 1.38 -4.35
C PRO A 120 -8.11 1.93 -5.62
N ALA A 121 -8.74 1.70 -6.77
CA ALA A 121 -8.44 2.40 -8.00
C ALA A 121 -8.91 3.86 -7.90
N LYS A 122 -8.28 4.75 -8.68
CA LYS A 122 -8.68 6.17 -8.75
C LYS A 122 -9.52 6.43 -9.98
N VAL A 123 -10.76 6.87 -9.80
CA VAL A 123 -11.61 7.40 -10.88
C VAL A 123 -11.45 8.90 -10.97
N ILE A 124 -11.07 9.38 -12.15
CA ILE A 124 -10.98 10.79 -12.50
C ILE A 124 -12.25 11.16 -13.24
N VAL A 125 -12.95 12.20 -12.77
CA VAL A 125 -14.18 12.71 -13.38
C VAL A 125 -13.99 14.17 -13.76
N TRP A 126 -14.30 14.55 -14.99
CA TRP A 126 -14.14 15.93 -15.47
C TRP A 126 -15.17 16.26 -16.56
N LYS A 127 -15.36 17.54 -16.84
CA LYS A 127 -16.18 18.02 -17.95
C LYS A 127 -15.35 18.91 -18.87
N PRO A 128 -15.04 18.47 -20.11
CA PRO A 128 -14.42 19.34 -21.10
C PRO A 128 -15.28 20.57 -21.38
N GLU A 129 -14.65 21.68 -21.77
CA GLU A 129 -15.38 22.89 -22.16
C GLU A 129 -16.40 22.59 -23.28
N GLY A 130 -17.66 22.97 -23.05
CA GLY A 130 -18.78 22.66 -23.98
C GLY A 130 -19.12 21.17 -24.11
N GLY A 131 -18.48 20.29 -23.35
CA GLY A 131 -18.65 18.85 -23.39
C GLY A 131 -19.60 18.29 -22.33
N THR A 132 -19.73 16.96 -22.33
CA THR A 132 -20.43 16.19 -21.31
C THR A 132 -19.44 15.61 -20.29
N ILE A 133 -19.94 15.23 -19.12
CA ILE A 133 -19.14 14.57 -18.08
C ILE A 133 -18.41 13.36 -18.67
N GLN A 134 -17.11 13.29 -18.39
CA GLN A 134 -16.21 12.20 -18.75
C GLN A 134 -15.68 11.57 -17.46
N SER A 135 -15.30 10.31 -17.54
CA SER A 135 -14.56 9.64 -16.48
C SER A 135 -13.53 8.68 -17.06
N THR A 136 -12.48 8.41 -16.29
CA THR A 136 -11.52 7.35 -16.56
C THR A 136 -11.04 6.74 -15.25
N THR A 137 -10.79 5.44 -15.25
CA THR A 137 -10.25 4.72 -14.11
C THR A 137 -8.75 4.57 -14.27
N VAL A 138 -8.02 4.87 -13.21
CA VAL A 138 -6.59 4.60 -13.07
C VAL A 138 -6.45 3.49 -12.04
N GLU A 139 -5.95 2.35 -12.50
CA GLU A 139 -5.75 1.14 -11.72
C GLU A 139 -4.41 0.51 -12.14
N GLN A 140 -3.70 -0.06 -11.17
CA GLN A 140 -2.44 -0.76 -11.39
C GLN A 140 -2.51 -2.12 -10.70
N ASP A 141 -2.45 -3.19 -11.49
CA ASP A 141 -2.26 -4.57 -11.04
C ASP A 141 -3.33 -5.09 -10.06
N GLU A 142 -4.60 -4.74 -10.28
CA GLU A 142 -5.76 -5.20 -9.48
C GLU A 142 -5.71 -4.77 -7.99
N CYS A 143 -4.69 -3.99 -7.61
CA CYS A 143 -4.46 -3.54 -6.23
C CYS A 143 -4.59 -2.01 -6.10
N GLY A 144 -5.35 -1.41 -7.02
CA GLY A 144 -5.64 0.03 -7.08
C GLY A 144 -4.53 0.86 -7.72
N ALA A 145 -4.64 2.18 -7.58
CA ALA A 145 -3.59 3.10 -7.99
C ALA A 145 -3.06 3.85 -6.78
N PRO A 146 -1.74 4.08 -6.68
CA PRO A 146 -1.18 4.86 -5.57
C PRO A 146 -1.76 6.28 -5.51
N PRO A 147 -1.61 6.97 -4.36
CA PRO A 147 -2.13 8.32 -4.19
C PRO A 147 -1.72 9.27 -5.32
N ALA A 148 -2.70 10.00 -5.84
CA ALA A 148 -2.50 10.94 -6.93
C ALA A 148 -1.62 12.14 -6.49
N ALA A 149 -0.53 12.38 -7.22
CA ALA A 149 0.29 13.59 -7.10
C ALA A 149 -0.21 14.67 -8.06
N LEU A 150 -0.50 15.86 -7.55
CA LEU A 150 -1.16 16.92 -8.29
C LEU A 150 -0.18 17.99 -8.76
N SER A 151 -0.41 18.52 -9.95
CA SER A 151 0.24 19.73 -10.47
C SER A 151 -0.79 20.60 -11.20
N ASP A 152 -0.41 21.84 -11.51
CA ASP A 152 -1.27 22.80 -12.23
C ASP A 152 -1.71 22.29 -13.61
N SER A 153 -1.01 21.33 -14.22
CA SER A 153 -1.28 20.86 -15.59
C SER A 153 -1.63 19.38 -15.73
N ALA A 154 -1.31 18.56 -14.74
CA ALA A 154 -1.52 17.12 -14.79
C ALA A 154 -1.63 16.48 -13.40
N ILE A 155 -2.21 15.28 -13.37
CA ILE A 155 -2.24 14.36 -12.24
C ILE A 155 -1.28 13.23 -12.53
N TYR A 156 -0.43 12.87 -11.57
CA TYR A 156 0.58 11.83 -11.70
C TYR A 156 0.30 10.68 -10.75
N PHE A 157 0.54 9.46 -11.22
CA PHE A 157 0.39 8.22 -10.47
C PHE A 157 1.73 7.50 -10.51
N VAL A 158 2.40 7.48 -9.36
CA VAL A 158 3.71 6.83 -9.19
C VAL A 158 3.45 5.44 -8.64
N PRO A 159 3.79 4.36 -9.35
CA PRO A 159 3.51 2.99 -8.91
C PRO A 159 4.22 2.67 -7.59
N ASN A 160 3.54 1.89 -6.74
CA ASN A 160 4.20 1.17 -5.66
C ASN A 160 4.95 0.00 -6.30
N LEU A 161 6.28 0.04 -6.23
CA LEU A 161 7.13 -0.97 -6.84
C LEU A 161 7.55 -1.97 -5.77
N LEU A 162 7.29 -3.24 -6.03
CA LEU A 162 7.84 -4.34 -5.26
C LEU A 162 9.26 -4.69 -5.74
N PRO A 163 10.05 -5.35 -4.89
CA PRO A 163 11.38 -5.82 -5.25
C PRO A 163 11.41 -6.57 -6.60
N GLY A 164 12.23 -6.06 -7.53
CA GLY A 164 12.37 -6.62 -8.88
C GLY A 164 11.38 -6.09 -9.92
N GLU A 165 10.39 -5.28 -9.54
CA GLU A 165 9.40 -4.75 -10.46
C GLU A 165 9.88 -3.56 -11.29
N SER A 166 9.29 -3.44 -12.49
CA SER A 166 9.35 -2.26 -13.33
C SER A 166 7.93 -1.96 -13.83
N LYS A 167 7.37 -0.80 -13.46
CA LYS A 167 5.97 -0.43 -13.74
C LYS A 167 5.88 0.98 -14.34
N PRO A 168 4.85 1.25 -15.16
CA PRO A 168 4.66 2.58 -15.72
C PRO A 168 4.27 3.58 -14.64
N ALA A 169 4.96 4.71 -14.59
CA ALA A 169 4.41 5.93 -14.02
C ALA A 169 3.41 6.51 -15.01
N LEU A 170 2.21 6.81 -14.52
CA LEU A 170 1.12 7.33 -15.34
C LEU A 170 0.94 8.83 -15.08
N GLN A 171 0.46 9.52 -16.10
CA GLN A 171 -0.05 10.87 -15.95
C GLN A 171 -1.43 10.97 -16.60
N TRP A 172 -2.26 11.85 -16.08
CA TRP A 172 -3.49 12.27 -16.72
C TRP A 172 -3.51 13.79 -16.83
N SER A 173 -3.99 14.31 -17.97
CA SER A 173 -4.30 15.73 -18.12
C SER A 173 -5.60 15.90 -18.92
N PRO A 174 -6.29 17.04 -18.79
CA PRO A 174 -7.55 17.25 -19.51
C PRO A 174 -7.41 17.18 -21.04
N THR A 175 -6.27 17.62 -21.58
CA THR A 175 -6.00 17.65 -23.02
C THR A 175 -5.33 16.38 -23.54
N GLY A 176 -4.51 15.73 -22.71
CA GLY A 176 -3.74 14.54 -23.10
C GLY A 176 -4.37 13.21 -22.70
N GLY A 177 -5.36 13.20 -21.81
CA GLY A 177 -5.91 11.98 -21.22
C GLY A 177 -4.87 11.22 -20.39
N LEU A 178 -5.19 9.95 -20.08
CA LEU A 178 -4.28 9.05 -19.35
C LEU A 178 -3.17 8.56 -20.30
N SER A 179 -1.91 8.70 -19.88
CA SER A 179 -0.73 8.31 -20.66
C SER A 179 0.42 7.85 -19.76
N THR A 180 1.32 7.05 -20.31
CA THR A 180 2.54 6.62 -19.62
C THR A 180 3.63 7.68 -19.75
N LEU A 181 4.21 8.10 -18.63
CA LEU A 181 5.39 8.96 -18.60
C LEU A 181 6.68 8.20 -18.88
N GLY A 182 6.76 6.97 -18.38
CA GLY A 182 7.92 6.10 -18.47
C GLY A 182 7.83 5.00 -17.42
N ASN A 183 8.75 4.05 -17.47
CA ASN A 183 8.81 2.98 -16.47
C ASN A 183 9.73 3.38 -15.32
N LEU A 184 9.24 3.20 -14.10
CA LEU A 184 10.02 3.24 -12.88
C LEU A 184 10.35 1.81 -12.47
N THR A 185 11.53 1.61 -11.89
CA THR A 185 12.02 0.28 -11.47
C THR A 185 12.39 0.34 -10.01
N TYR A 186 12.07 -0.72 -9.27
CA TYR A 186 12.41 -0.81 -7.85
C TYR A 186 13.90 -0.58 -7.64
N MET A 187 14.23 0.22 -6.63
CA MET A 187 15.61 0.50 -6.26
C MET A 187 15.73 0.43 -4.73
N PRO A 188 16.56 -0.48 -4.20
CA PRO A 188 16.80 -0.54 -2.76
C PRO A 188 17.57 0.72 -2.30
N GLU A 189 17.59 0.95 -0.99
CA GLU A 189 18.33 2.05 -0.38
C GLU A 189 19.84 1.90 -0.66
N PRO A 190 20.44 2.84 -1.41
CA PRO A 190 21.81 2.70 -1.86
C PRO A 190 22.81 2.82 -0.70
N GLY A 191 23.84 1.97 -0.72
CA GLY A 191 24.93 1.97 0.25
C GLY A 191 24.67 1.15 1.51
N THR A 192 23.48 0.56 1.67
CA THR A 192 23.17 -0.34 2.78
C THR A 192 23.77 -1.73 2.54
N GLY A 193 24.26 -2.35 3.61
CA GLY A 193 24.88 -3.68 3.57
C GLY A 193 24.37 -4.61 4.66
N TRP A 194 24.96 -5.81 4.75
CA TRP A 194 24.61 -6.83 5.74
C TRP A 194 24.70 -6.36 7.20
N LYS A 195 25.60 -5.43 7.50
CA LYS A 195 25.73 -4.82 8.83
C LYS A 195 24.54 -3.92 9.21
N ASP A 196 23.77 -3.48 8.21
CA ASP A 196 22.62 -2.58 8.35
C ASP A 196 21.29 -3.36 8.36
N VAL A 197 21.36 -4.70 8.38
CA VAL A 197 20.19 -5.57 8.50
C VAL A 197 19.76 -5.61 9.96
N ASP A 198 18.57 -5.09 10.25
CA ASP A 198 17.98 -5.07 11.58
C ASP A 198 16.50 -5.47 11.52
N PRO A 199 16.15 -6.72 11.86
CA PRO A 199 14.77 -7.19 11.80
C PRO A 199 13.83 -6.49 12.78
N THR A 200 14.35 -5.74 13.76
CA THR A 200 13.51 -4.97 14.69
C THR A 200 12.92 -3.70 14.07
N GLN A 201 13.43 -3.30 12.90
CA GLN A 201 12.93 -2.15 12.14
C GLN A 201 11.94 -2.55 11.03
N TYR A 202 11.63 -3.84 10.91
CA TYR A 202 10.76 -4.35 9.85
C TYR A 202 9.34 -4.51 10.37
N ASP A 203 8.37 -3.94 9.66
CA ASP A 203 6.97 -4.22 9.88
C ASP A 203 6.61 -5.59 9.27
N SER A 204 7.21 -5.90 8.12
CA SER A 204 7.13 -7.20 7.44
C SER A 204 8.49 -7.61 6.86
N ILE A 205 8.72 -8.91 6.65
CA ILE A 205 10.00 -9.38 6.10
C ILE A 205 10.30 -8.85 4.69
N VAL A 206 9.27 -8.43 3.94
CA VAL A 206 9.44 -7.78 2.64
C VAL A 206 10.24 -6.47 2.75
N ASP A 207 10.24 -5.82 3.91
CA ASP A 207 11.03 -4.61 4.17
C ASP A 207 12.53 -4.86 4.09
N ALA A 208 12.97 -6.11 4.29
CA ALA A 208 14.38 -6.47 4.17
C ALA A 208 14.94 -6.20 2.75
N PHE A 209 14.09 -6.17 1.72
CA PHE A 209 14.51 -5.83 0.37
C PHE A 209 14.90 -4.35 0.21
N HIS A 210 14.51 -3.45 1.12
CA HIS A 210 15.03 -2.08 1.11
C HIS A 210 16.55 -2.05 1.28
N ASN A 211 17.15 -3.08 1.91
CA ASN A 211 18.59 -3.21 2.00
C ASN A 211 19.20 -3.65 0.65
N GLU A 212 20.17 -2.88 0.14
CA GLU A 212 20.81 -3.11 -1.16
C GLU A 212 21.52 -4.47 -1.24
N ALA A 213 22.22 -4.89 -0.19
CA ALA A 213 22.91 -6.18 -0.19
C ALA A 213 21.93 -7.35 -0.23
N ILE A 214 20.81 -7.25 0.50
CA ILE A 214 19.72 -8.24 0.48
C ILE A 214 19.08 -8.27 -0.90
N SER A 215 18.65 -7.12 -1.43
CA SER A 215 18.03 -7.01 -2.74
C SER A 215 18.91 -7.57 -3.87
N ARG A 216 20.22 -7.29 -3.86
CA ARG A 216 21.16 -7.84 -4.85
C ARG A 216 21.32 -9.35 -4.75
N GLN A 217 21.39 -9.90 -3.54
CA GLN A 217 21.49 -11.35 -3.36
C GLN A 217 20.18 -12.03 -3.76
N ALA A 218 19.04 -11.46 -3.40
CA ALA A 218 17.74 -11.97 -3.77
C ALA A 218 17.55 -11.95 -5.29
N ALA A 219 17.90 -10.86 -5.97
CA ALA A 219 17.89 -10.78 -7.44
C ALA A 219 18.78 -11.84 -8.11
N THR A 220 19.92 -12.17 -7.48
CA THR A 220 20.83 -13.23 -7.98
C THR A 220 20.22 -14.62 -7.83
N LEU A 221 19.47 -14.87 -6.76
CA LEU A 221 18.86 -16.17 -6.46
C LEU A 221 17.55 -16.39 -7.23
N LEU A 222 16.68 -15.37 -7.25
CA LEU A 222 15.32 -15.44 -7.76
C LEU A 222 15.22 -15.04 -9.23
N GLY A 223 16.06 -14.11 -9.70
CA GLY A 223 15.98 -13.57 -11.05
C GLY A 223 14.58 -13.05 -11.37
N LYS A 224 13.93 -13.63 -12.39
CA LYS A 224 12.59 -13.27 -12.82
C LYS A 224 11.48 -13.60 -11.81
N GLU A 225 11.75 -14.47 -10.84
CA GLU A 225 10.79 -14.85 -9.80
C GLU A 225 10.76 -13.84 -8.64
N MET A 226 11.62 -12.81 -8.66
CA MET A 226 11.74 -11.85 -7.56
C MET A 226 10.46 -11.04 -7.30
N PRO A 227 9.77 -10.48 -8.32
CA PRO A 227 8.52 -9.76 -8.11
C PRO A 227 7.46 -10.64 -7.44
N ASP A 228 7.22 -11.79 -8.06
CA ASP A 228 6.36 -12.87 -7.61
C ASP A 228 6.60 -13.30 -6.16
N MET A 229 7.87 -13.55 -5.80
CA MET A 229 8.26 -13.87 -4.43
C MET A 229 7.96 -12.72 -3.47
N ALA A 230 8.23 -11.48 -3.85
CA ALA A 230 7.96 -10.34 -3.00
C ALA A 230 6.45 -10.14 -2.78
N THR A 231 5.64 -10.33 -3.83
CA THR A 231 4.17 -10.26 -3.73
C THR A 231 3.63 -11.34 -2.80
N SER A 232 4.16 -12.55 -2.88
CA SER A 232 3.83 -13.66 -1.97
C SER A 232 4.21 -13.43 -0.51
N LEU A 233 4.97 -12.37 -0.20
CA LEU A 233 5.38 -12.00 1.17
C LEU A 233 4.61 -10.77 1.69
N LEU A 234 3.72 -10.17 0.90
CA LEU A 234 3.09 -8.89 1.24
C LEU A 234 2.15 -8.97 2.43
N VAL A 235 1.28 -9.98 2.44
CA VAL A 235 0.32 -10.17 3.53
C VAL A 235 0.98 -11.07 4.58
N GLY A 236 1.75 -10.47 5.48
CA GLY A 236 2.51 -11.17 6.51
C GLY A 236 2.58 -10.40 7.81
N GLY A 237 3.09 -11.08 8.84
CA GLY A 237 3.40 -10.46 10.13
C GLY A 237 4.89 -10.13 10.27
N GLY A 238 5.27 -9.71 11.48
CA GLY A 238 6.67 -9.50 11.84
C GLY A 238 7.52 -10.77 11.80
N THR A 239 8.83 -10.61 11.95
CA THR A 239 9.79 -11.71 11.82
C THR A 239 9.90 -12.58 13.08
N GLU A 240 10.07 -13.89 12.90
CA GLU A 240 10.54 -14.83 13.91
C GLU A 240 12.06 -15.03 13.81
N LYS A 241 12.68 -15.61 14.86
CA LYS A 241 14.13 -15.83 14.93
C LYS A 241 14.48 -17.23 15.42
N THR A 242 15.42 -17.89 14.75
CA THR A 242 15.97 -19.19 15.17
C THR A 242 17.02 -19.02 16.26
N THR A 243 17.49 -20.15 16.82
CA THR A 243 18.53 -20.15 17.86
C THR A 243 19.90 -19.69 17.31
N SER A 244 20.21 -19.96 16.04
CA SER A 244 21.45 -19.50 15.40
C SER A 244 21.43 -18.02 15.04
N GLY A 245 20.27 -17.39 15.09
CA GLY A 245 20.08 -15.98 14.78
C GLY A 245 19.63 -15.68 13.35
N VAL A 246 19.31 -16.71 12.56
CA VAL A 246 18.54 -16.56 11.32
C VAL A 246 17.17 -16.01 11.68
N PHE A 247 16.68 -15.01 10.94
CA PHE A 247 15.32 -14.54 11.08
C PHE A 247 14.51 -14.85 9.84
N TYR A 248 13.22 -15.06 10.00
CA TYR A 248 12.34 -15.52 8.94
C TYR A 248 10.91 -15.03 9.14
N ALA A 249 10.12 -15.07 8.07
CA ALA A 249 8.67 -14.95 8.13
C ALA A 249 8.06 -15.63 6.90
N SER A 250 6.77 -15.88 6.97
CA SER A 250 5.93 -16.16 5.81
C SER A 250 4.96 -15.01 5.56
N GLY A 251 4.48 -14.93 4.33
CA GLY A 251 3.35 -14.09 3.95
C GLY A 251 2.48 -14.82 2.94
N CYS A 252 1.37 -14.20 2.57
CA CYS A 252 0.55 -14.63 1.45
C CYS A 252 0.47 -13.59 0.33
N MET A 253 0.17 -14.09 -0.86
CA MET A 253 -0.25 -13.31 -2.00
C MET A 253 -1.58 -12.60 -1.67
N PRO A 254 -1.72 -11.29 -1.93
CA PRO A 254 -3.01 -10.62 -1.82
C PRO A 254 -4.10 -11.38 -2.58
N HIS A 255 -5.27 -11.53 -1.95
CA HIS A 255 -6.43 -12.26 -2.47
C HIS A 255 -6.28 -13.78 -2.67
N ASP A 256 -5.10 -14.36 -2.42
CA ASP A 256 -4.83 -15.80 -2.61
C ASP A 256 -4.06 -16.43 -1.43
N CYS A 257 -4.48 -16.10 -0.21
CA CYS A 257 -3.86 -16.69 0.99
C CYS A 257 -4.14 -18.19 1.07
N GLY A 258 -3.07 -18.98 1.16
CA GLY A 258 -3.09 -20.44 1.11
C GLY A 258 -2.71 -21.04 -0.25
N GLY A 259 -2.72 -20.24 -1.32
CA GLY A 259 -2.34 -20.65 -2.68
C GLY A 259 -0.86 -20.40 -2.92
N ASP A 260 -0.50 -19.15 -3.21
CA ASP A 260 0.87 -18.73 -3.54
C ASP A 260 1.64 -18.11 -2.35
N ASP A 261 1.54 -18.70 -1.16
CA ASP A 261 2.22 -18.19 0.04
C ASP A 261 3.75 -18.22 -0.09
N GLY A 262 4.40 -17.17 0.42
CA GLY A 262 5.84 -17.01 0.42
C GLY A 262 6.47 -17.27 1.80
N PHE A 263 7.73 -17.69 1.79
CA PHE A 263 8.60 -17.79 2.95
C PHE A 263 9.96 -17.19 2.61
N MET A 264 10.50 -16.39 3.53
CA MET A 264 11.85 -15.85 3.43
C MET A 264 12.58 -16.07 4.76
N ALA A 265 13.85 -16.45 4.68
CA ALA A 265 14.75 -16.45 5.81
C ALA A 265 16.09 -15.77 5.44
N ILE A 266 16.63 -15.03 6.40
CA ILE A 266 17.84 -14.23 6.26
C ILE A 266 18.82 -14.68 7.34
N ASP A 267 20.02 -15.07 6.91
CA ASP A 267 21.15 -15.39 7.77
C ASP A 267 22.19 -14.26 7.68
N PRO A 268 22.17 -13.29 8.60
CA PRO A 268 23.11 -12.17 8.58
C PRO A 268 24.54 -12.61 8.92
N ALA A 269 24.74 -13.72 9.61
CA ALA A 269 26.09 -14.16 9.99
C ALA A 269 26.84 -14.75 8.79
N ASN A 270 26.12 -15.48 7.93
CA ASN A 270 26.70 -16.13 6.74
C ASN A 270 26.41 -15.39 5.43
N HIS A 271 25.67 -14.27 5.49
CA HIS A 271 25.21 -13.50 4.33
C HIS A 271 24.46 -14.40 3.32
N LYS A 272 23.42 -15.08 3.80
CA LYS A 272 22.60 -15.99 3.00
C LYS A 272 21.13 -15.63 3.08
N LEU A 273 20.44 -15.92 1.98
CA LEU A 273 18.99 -15.84 1.86
C LEU A 273 18.45 -17.22 1.47
N TYR A 274 17.25 -17.50 1.95
CA TYR A 274 16.49 -18.69 1.65
C TYR A 274 15.06 -18.26 1.36
N PHE A 275 14.51 -18.73 0.25
CA PHE A 275 13.17 -18.41 -0.20
C PHE A 275 12.42 -19.69 -0.52
N ALA A 276 11.15 -19.75 -0.16
CA ALA A 276 10.24 -20.77 -0.66
C ALA A 276 8.92 -20.13 -1.04
N ARG A 277 8.27 -20.62 -2.10
CA ARG A 277 6.93 -20.19 -2.49
C ARG A 277 6.09 -21.42 -2.80
N ARG A 278 4.85 -21.42 -2.33
CA ARG A 278 3.85 -22.39 -2.74
C ARG A 278 3.46 -22.19 -4.21
N GLY A 279 2.70 -23.14 -4.71
CA GLY A 279 2.16 -23.13 -6.06
C GLY A 279 1.44 -24.45 -6.29
N ASP A 280 1.22 -24.82 -7.55
CA ASP A 280 0.42 -26.01 -7.89
C ASP A 280 1.02 -27.36 -7.44
N LYS A 281 2.28 -27.39 -6.99
CA LYS A 281 2.99 -28.62 -6.61
C LYS A 281 2.83 -28.89 -5.11
N PRO A 282 2.87 -30.18 -4.69
CA PRO A 282 2.87 -30.52 -3.26
C PRO A 282 4.05 -29.91 -2.50
N GLU A 283 5.23 -29.83 -3.13
CA GLU A 283 6.41 -29.21 -2.56
C GLU A 283 6.57 -27.76 -3.06
N PRO A 284 6.92 -26.81 -2.16
CA PRO A 284 7.17 -25.43 -2.56
C PRO A 284 8.42 -25.34 -3.44
N ASP A 285 8.40 -24.41 -4.39
CA ASP A 285 9.60 -24.03 -5.12
C ASP A 285 10.55 -23.29 -4.16
N ALA A 286 11.85 -23.60 -4.19
CA ALA A 286 12.80 -23.14 -3.19
C ALA A 286 14.12 -22.64 -3.79
N TRP A 287 14.63 -21.53 -3.25
CA TRP A 287 15.87 -20.87 -3.67
C TRP A 287 16.76 -20.54 -2.47
N PRO A 288 18.02 -21.03 -2.43
CA PRO A 288 18.58 -22.10 -3.28
C PRO A 288 17.83 -23.43 -3.05
N ALA A 289 18.25 -24.52 -3.69
CA ALA A 289 17.62 -25.83 -3.50
C ALA A 289 17.53 -26.21 -2.00
N VAL A 290 16.35 -26.66 -1.55
CA VAL A 290 16.03 -26.87 -0.12
C VAL A 290 16.97 -27.84 0.61
N ASN A 291 17.54 -28.79 -0.11
CA ASN A 291 18.52 -29.75 0.44
C ASN A 291 19.85 -29.09 0.85
N THR A 292 20.12 -27.86 0.41
CA THR A 292 21.30 -27.06 0.79
C THR A 292 21.08 -26.21 2.03
N TRP A 293 19.85 -26.15 2.55
CA TRP A 293 19.50 -25.26 3.66
C TRP A 293 20.00 -25.80 5.00
N PRO A 294 20.22 -24.94 6.01
CA PRO A 294 20.34 -25.40 7.38
C PRO A 294 19.06 -26.11 7.85
N ALA A 295 19.19 -27.08 8.76
CA ALA A 295 18.04 -27.85 9.23
C ALA A 295 16.98 -26.98 9.91
N GLU A 296 17.40 -26.02 10.72
CA GLU A 296 16.50 -25.08 11.40
C GLU A 296 15.71 -24.19 10.43
N VAL A 297 16.27 -23.86 9.26
CA VAL A 297 15.58 -23.03 8.26
C VAL A 297 14.52 -23.85 7.53
N ARG A 298 14.79 -25.13 7.26
CA ARG A 298 13.77 -26.05 6.72
C ARG A 298 12.64 -26.25 7.72
N GLU A 299 12.97 -26.48 8.99
CA GLU A 299 11.96 -26.64 10.04
C GLU A 299 11.11 -25.37 10.19
N ALA A 300 11.73 -24.18 10.14
CA ALA A 300 11.02 -22.91 10.13
C ALA A 300 10.08 -22.77 8.92
N MET A 301 10.54 -23.13 7.71
CA MET A 301 9.73 -23.12 6.50
C MET A 301 8.54 -24.09 6.60
N ASP A 302 8.78 -25.33 7.01
CA ASP A 302 7.73 -26.36 7.14
C ASP A 302 6.68 -25.94 8.16
N LYS A 303 7.10 -25.31 9.27
CA LYS A 303 6.20 -24.74 10.28
C LYS A 303 5.42 -23.54 9.74
N ALA A 304 6.07 -22.64 9.02
CA ALA A 304 5.50 -21.36 8.59
C ALA A 304 4.53 -21.49 7.41
N LEU A 305 4.83 -22.38 6.46
CA LEU A 305 3.93 -22.68 5.35
C LEU A 305 2.92 -23.75 5.77
N GLY A 306 3.31 -24.76 6.53
CA GLY A 306 2.44 -25.89 6.87
C GLY A 306 2.13 -26.80 5.68
N SER A 307 1.24 -27.78 5.87
CA SER A 307 0.79 -28.67 4.79
C SER A 307 -0.04 -27.91 3.73
N PRO A 308 0.03 -28.29 2.44
CA PRO A 308 -0.86 -27.76 1.41
C PRO A 308 -2.33 -28.00 1.81
N ASN A 309 -3.21 -27.02 1.54
CA ASN A 309 -4.66 -27.14 1.78
C ASN A 309 -5.33 -28.09 0.78
#